data_AF-A0A382VUH2-F1
#
_entry.id   AF-A0A382VUH2-F1
#
_cell.length_a   1.000
_cell.length_b   1.000
_cell.length_c   1.000
_cell.angle_alpha   90.00
_cell.angle_beta   90.00
_cell.angle_gamma   90.00
#
_symmetry.space_group_name_H-M   'P 1'
#
loop_
_entity.id
_entity.type
_entity.pdbx_description
1 polymer ?
#
loop_
_entity_poly.entity_id
_entity_poly.type
_entity_poly.pdbx_seq_one_letter_code
_entity_poly.pdbx_strand_id
1 'polypeptide(L)'
;MILIDYFVLGLYFSVIIGVGFYSSKNKENTSQYFLANRNLGWFVIGASLFASNIGSEHLVGLAQSGFKKGLIESQFEILAAFMLLILGWVFVPFYKKSGVTTMPEFLEKRFSSSARMYLSIISIFAYIITKISVTIFAGAVVFETLLGIDFWTGAVIVVIVTGLYTILGGLKAVIYTDTIQMFLLLGGSILVTIFGLNEIGGWGNMVAASGDGFMSVWRTASHPEYPWTAILFGAPILGVWYWCTDQFIVQRVLAAENESVARKATIFAGFLK
;
A
#
# COMPACT_ATOMS: atom_id res chain seq x y z
N MET A 1 -3.26 -20.96 19.83
CA MET A 1 -4.44 -20.26 19.28
C MET A 1 -5.70 -20.90 19.84
N ILE A 2 -6.68 -20.08 20.21
CA ILE A 2 -7.99 -20.54 20.65
C ILE A 2 -8.84 -20.79 19.38
N LEU A 3 -9.85 -21.68 19.43
CA LEU A 3 -10.72 -22.02 18.29
C LEU A 3 -11.29 -20.79 17.55
N ILE A 4 -11.53 -19.71 18.29
CA ILE A 4 -12.02 -18.42 17.77
C ILE A 4 -11.03 -17.81 16.77
N ASP A 5 -9.72 -17.90 17.02
CA ASP A 5 -8.71 -17.29 16.14
C ASP A 5 -8.72 -17.94 14.76
N TYR A 6 -8.77 -19.28 14.72
CA TYR A 6 -8.88 -20.04 13.48
C TYR A 6 -10.19 -19.74 12.74
N PHE A 7 -11.29 -19.57 13.46
CA PHE A 7 -12.57 -19.19 12.86
C PHE A 7 -12.51 -17.80 12.22
N VAL A 8 -11.94 -16.80 12.91
CA VAL A 8 -11.77 -15.45 12.37
C VAL A 8 -10.87 -15.44 11.14
N LEU A 9 -9.76 -16.17 11.17
CA LEU A 9 -8.87 -16.33 10.00
C LEU A 9 -9.58 -17.01 8.83
N GLY A 10 -10.30 -18.11 9.10
CA GLY A 10 -11.06 -18.84 8.09
C GLY A 10 -12.15 -17.96 7.46
N LEU A 11 -12.86 -17.17 8.26
CA LEU A 11 -13.85 -16.20 7.80
C LEU A 11 -13.20 -15.13 6.92
N TYR A 12 -12.07 -14.56 7.33
CA TYR A 12 -11.32 -13.58 6.54
C TYR A 12 -10.94 -14.13 5.16
N PHE A 13 -10.27 -15.28 5.10
CA PHE A 13 -9.89 -15.89 3.81
C PHE A 13 -11.10 -16.22 2.95
N SER A 14 -12.19 -16.71 3.55
CA SER A 14 -13.44 -16.99 2.85
C SER A 14 -14.06 -15.74 2.23
N VAL A 15 -14.04 -14.62 2.95
CA VAL A 15 -14.51 -13.32 2.43
C VAL A 15 -13.65 -12.83 1.27
N ILE A 16 -12.32 -12.87 1.41
CA ILE A 16 -11.39 -12.43 0.35
C ILE A 16 -11.57 -13.28 -0.91
N ILE A 17 -11.60 -14.60 -0.78
CA ILE A 17 -11.82 -15.53 -1.88
C ILE A 17 -13.20 -15.29 -2.51
N GLY A 18 -14.24 -15.12 -1.69
CA GLY A 18 -15.60 -14.83 -2.15
C GLY A 18 -15.70 -13.53 -2.95
N VAL A 19 -15.03 -12.47 -2.51
CA VAL A 19 -14.95 -11.18 -3.23
C VAL A 19 -14.18 -11.33 -4.54
N GLY A 20 -13.09 -12.12 -4.55
CA GLY A 20 -12.34 -12.46 -5.76
C GLY A 20 -13.20 -13.19 -6.80
N PHE A 21 -13.94 -14.21 -6.39
CA PHE A 21 -14.88 -14.95 -7.26
C PHE A 21 -16.08 -14.12 -7.69
N TYR A 22 -16.61 -13.25 -6.85
CA TYR A 22 -17.70 -12.36 -7.24
C TYR A 22 -17.23 -11.36 -8.30
N SER A 23 -16.02 -10.82 -8.12
CA SER A 23 -15.43 -9.85 -9.04
C SER A 23 -14.95 -10.46 -10.36
N SER A 24 -14.74 -11.78 -10.40
CA SER A 24 -14.36 -12.52 -11.60
C SER A 24 -15.53 -12.81 -12.56
N LYS A 25 -16.78 -12.67 -12.08
CA LYS A 25 -17.96 -12.81 -12.94
C LYS A 25 -18.01 -11.65 -13.95
N ASN A 26 -18.26 -11.98 -15.22
CA ASN A 26 -18.40 -11.06 -16.37
C ASN A 26 -17.09 -10.50 -16.95
N LYS A 27 -16.06 -11.32 -17.18
CA LYS A 27 -14.85 -10.87 -17.91
C LYS A 27 -15.06 -10.94 -19.42
N GLU A 28 -15.26 -9.80 -20.07
CA GLU A 28 -15.43 -9.77 -21.53
C GLU A 28 -14.23 -9.14 -22.28
N ASN A 29 -13.35 -8.35 -21.63
CA ASN A 29 -12.23 -7.68 -22.32
C ASN A 29 -11.02 -7.27 -21.43
N THR A 30 -9.90 -6.90 -22.07
CA THR A 30 -8.64 -6.44 -21.44
C THR A 30 -8.81 -5.20 -20.56
N SER A 31 -9.69 -4.27 -20.97
CA SER A 31 -9.99 -3.05 -20.18
C SER A 31 -10.62 -3.40 -18.84
N GLN A 32 -11.50 -4.41 -18.79
CA GLN A 32 -12.09 -4.87 -17.55
C GLN A 32 -11.04 -5.49 -16.61
N TYR A 33 -10.09 -6.23 -17.17
CA TYR A 33 -9.02 -6.85 -16.38
C TYR A 33 -8.07 -5.82 -15.78
N PHE A 34 -7.61 -4.83 -16.54
CA PHE A 34 -6.58 -3.88 -16.10
C PHE A 34 -7.10 -2.53 -15.59
N LEU A 35 -8.34 -2.14 -15.92
CA LEU A 35 -8.92 -0.84 -15.56
C LEU A 35 -10.28 -0.94 -14.87
N ALA A 36 -10.80 -2.16 -14.67
CA ALA A 36 -12.15 -2.37 -14.12
C ALA A 36 -13.24 -1.57 -14.87
N ASN A 37 -13.11 -1.44 -16.19
CA ASN A 37 -13.96 -0.61 -17.07
C ASN A 37 -14.09 0.86 -16.63
N ARG A 38 -13.12 1.36 -15.85
CA ARG A 38 -13.11 2.71 -15.30
C ARG A 38 -14.38 3.06 -14.48
N ASN A 39 -15.01 2.08 -13.84
CA ASN A 39 -16.29 2.26 -13.13
C ASN A 39 -16.14 2.09 -11.60
N LEU A 40 -14.97 2.41 -11.06
CA LEU A 40 -14.72 2.30 -9.62
C LEU A 40 -14.95 3.66 -8.94
N GLY A 41 -15.67 3.60 -7.82
CA GLY A 41 -15.93 4.77 -6.99
C GLY A 41 -14.67 5.29 -6.30
N TRP A 42 -14.61 6.60 -6.06
CA TRP A 42 -13.45 7.27 -5.47
C TRP A 42 -13.02 6.66 -4.13
N PHE A 43 -13.98 6.21 -3.32
CA PHE A 43 -13.73 5.63 -2.01
C PHE A 43 -12.90 4.34 -2.12
N VAL A 44 -13.31 3.43 -3.00
CA VAL A 44 -12.66 2.12 -3.21
C VAL A 44 -11.27 2.31 -3.82
N ILE A 45 -11.13 3.25 -4.75
CA ILE A 45 -9.82 3.61 -5.32
C ILE A 45 -8.90 4.19 -4.24
N GLY A 46 -9.39 5.13 -3.42
CA GLY A 46 -8.59 5.76 -2.37
C GLY A 46 -8.19 4.78 -1.26
N ALA A 47 -9.12 3.90 -0.85
CA ALA A 47 -8.83 2.81 0.07
C ALA A 47 -7.73 1.89 -0.47
N SER A 48 -7.82 1.56 -1.76
CA SER A 48 -6.83 0.73 -2.43
C SER A 48 -5.49 1.44 -2.60
N LEU A 49 -5.45 2.76 -2.88
CA LEU A 49 -4.21 3.55 -2.89
C LEU A 49 -3.51 3.52 -1.52
N PHE A 50 -4.26 3.63 -0.43
CA PHE A 50 -3.72 3.52 0.93
C PHE A 50 -3.20 2.10 1.22
N ALA A 51 -4.03 1.08 1.04
CA ALA A 51 -3.68 -0.32 1.34
C ALA A 51 -2.52 -0.84 0.46
N SER A 52 -2.36 -0.29 -0.74
CA SER A 52 -1.23 -0.60 -1.64
C SER A 52 0.14 -0.24 -1.09
N ASN A 53 0.18 0.76 -0.22
CA ASN A 53 1.40 1.14 0.46
C ASN A 53 1.52 0.48 1.82
N ILE A 54 0.41 0.28 2.54
CA ILE A 54 0.45 -0.31 3.88
C ILE A 54 0.37 -1.84 3.81
N GLY A 55 1.53 -2.50 3.84
CA GLY A 55 1.66 -3.95 3.98
C GLY A 55 2.15 -4.40 5.36
N SER A 56 2.38 -5.71 5.51
CA SER A 56 2.92 -6.33 6.72
C SER A 56 4.27 -5.73 7.12
N GLU A 57 5.09 -5.39 6.13
CA GLU A 57 6.38 -4.72 6.29
C GLU A 57 6.24 -3.31 6.87
N HIS A 58 5.18 -2.57 6.51
CA HIS A 58 4.93 -1.25 7.05
C HIS A 58 4.47 -1.34 8.50
N LEU A 59 3.51 -2.21 8.82
CA LEU A 59 3.01 -2.33 10.20
C LEU A 59 4.10 -2.82 11.17
N VAL A 60 4.79 -3.92 10.84
CA VAL A 60 5.83 -4.47 11.73
C VAL A 60 7.09 -3.62 11.70
N GLY A 61 7.50 -3.16 10.52
CA GLY A 61 8.73 -2.36 10.34
C GLY A 61 8.63 -0.98 10.96
N LEU A 62 7.54 -0.24 10.73
CA LEU A 62 7.36 1.09 11.33
C LEU A 62 7.10 1.00 12.83
N ALA A 63 6.43 -0.04 13.33
CA ALA A 63 6.32 -0.26 14.78
C ALA A 63 7.69 -0.49 15.43
N GLN A 64 8.53 -1.34 14.81
CA GLN A 64 9.90 -1.56 15.28
C GLN A 64 10.74 -0.28 15.21
N SER A 65 10.59 0.50 14.13
CA SER A 65 11.28 1.77 13.97
C SER A 65 10.83 2.80 15.01
N GLY A 66 9.52 2.88 15.26
CA GLY A 66 8.94 3.71 16.31
C GLY A 66 9.50 3.38 17.70
N PHE A 67 9.65 2.08 18.01
CA PHE A 67 10.28 1.64 19.25
C PHE A 67 11.76 2.04 19.36
N LYS A 68 12.51 2.07 18.24
CA LYS A 68 13.95 2.39 18.23
C LYS A 68 14.27 3.87 18.07
N LYS A 69 13.47 4.61 17.32
CA LYS A 69 13.78 5.97 16.81
C LYS A 69 12.67 7.00 17.10
N GLY A 70 11.53 6.57 17.63
CA GLY A 70 10.35 7.41 17.84
C GLY A 70 9.60 7.73 16.55
N LEU A 71 8.88 8.84 16.55
CA LEU A 71 7.97 9.27 15.49
C LEU A 71 8.66 9.84 14.24
N ILE A 72 10.00 9.83 14.17
CA ILE A 72 10.72 10.53 13.10
C ILE A 72 10.37 10.01 11.70
N GLU A 73 10.08 8.71 11.55
CA GLU A 73 9.73 8.15 10.24
C GLU A 73 8.31 8.48 9.78
N SER A 74 7.44 9.02 10.65
CA SER A 74 6.10 9.45 10.26
C SER A 74 6.13 10.59 9.23
N GLN A 75 7.25 11.31 9.12
CA GLN A 75 7.44 12.33 8.10
C GLN A 75 7.31 11.79 6.66
N PHE A 76 7.65 10.51 6.41
CA PHE A 76 7.48 9.90 5.09
C PHE A 76 5.99 9.75 4.75
N GLU A 77 5.16 9.41 5.73
CA GLU A 77 3.70 9.29 5.57
C GLU A 77 3.03 10.66 5.45
N ILE A 78 3.44 11.63 6.27
CA ILE A 78 2.96 13.02 6.16
C ILE A 78 3.29 13.59 4.78
N LEU A 79 4.52 13.40 4.28
CA LEU A 79 4.90 13.87 2.95
C LEU A 79 4.19 13.09 1.84
N ALA A 80 3.93 11.79 2.04
CA ALA A 80 3.13 10.99 1.11
C ALA A 80 1.72 11.55 0.92
N ALA A 81 1.07 12.07 1.97
CA ALA A 81 -0.23 12.75 1.86
C ALA A 81 -0.18 13.90 0.85
N PHE A 82 0.87 14.73 0.89
CA PHE A 82 1.06 15.81 -0.09
C PHE A 82 1.34 15.28 -1.50
N MET A 83 2.14 14.22 -1.64
CA MET A 83 2.43 13.61 -2.95
C MET A 83 1.18 13.00 -3.59
N LEU A 84 0.25 12.47 -2.80
CA LEU A 84 -1.06 12.00 -3.29
C LEU A 84 -1.91 13.15 -3.83
N LEU A 85 -1.88 14.34 -3.20
CA LEU A 85 -2.53 15.52 -3.76
C LEU A 85 -1.87 15.93 -5.09
N ILE A 86 -0.53 15.89 -5.18
CA ILE A 86 0.18 16.14 -6.43
C ILE A 86 -0.20 15.12 -7.52
N LEU A 87 -0.31 13.83 -7.17
CA LEU A 87 -0.80 12.79 -8.09
C LEU A 87 -2.17 13.19 -8.67
N GLY A 88 -3.13 13.54 -7.82
CA GLY A 88 -4.50 13.84 -8.25
C GLY A 88 -4.65 15.13 -9.07
N TRP A 89 -3.92 16.19 -8.70
CA TRP A 89 -4.09 17.51 -9.33
C TRP A 89 -3.16 17.74 -10.51
N VAL A 90 -1.93 17.22 -10.44
CA VAL A 90 -0.92 17.45 -11.46
C VAL A 90 -0.89 16.29 -12.43
N PHE A 91 -0.66 15.06 -11.95
CA PHE A 91 -0.34 13.92 -12.83
C PHE A 91 -1.56 13.27 -13.49
N VAL A 92 -2.64 13.06 -12.73
CA VAL A 92 -3.88 12.44 -13.22
C VAL A 92 -4.41 13.10 -14.50
N PRO A 93 -4.48 14.45 -14.63
CA PRO A 93 -4.89 15.09 -15.88
C PRO A 93 -4.03 14.70 -17.08
N PHE A 94 -2.70 14.58 -16.93
CA PHE A 94 -1.83 14.16 -18.03
C PHE A 94 -2.08 12.69 -18.41
N TYR A 95 -2.18 11.81 -17.41
CA TYR A 95 -2.41 10.39 -17.64
C TYR A 95 -3.76 10.14 -18.31
N LYS A 96 -4.84 10.77 -17.84
CA LYS A 96 -6.16 10.61 -18.45
C LYS A 96 -6.23 11.15 -19.87
N LYS A 97 -5.66 12.33 -20.13
CA LYS A 97 -5.63 12.92 -21.49
C LYS A 97 -4.82 12.09 -22.48
N SER A 98 -3.78 11.38 -22.03
CA SER A 98 -2.95 10.51 -22.88
C SER A 98 -3.62 9.19 -23.28
N GLY A 99 -4.75 8.84 -22.63
CA GLY A 99 -5.50 7.61 -22.90
C GLY A 99 -4.75 6.32 -22.59
N VAL A 100 -3.65 6.39 -21.83
CA VAL A 100 -2.81 5.23 -21.50
C VAL A 100 -3.46 4.34 -20.46
N THR A 101 -2.99 3.10 -20.43
CA THR A 101 -3.36 2.08 -19.46
C THR A 101 -2.23 1.79 -18.46
N THR A 102 -0.99 2.12 -18.83
CA THR A 102 0.20 1.89 -18.01
C THR A 102 1.17 3.07 -18.06
N MET A 103 1.98 3.24 -17.02
CA MET A 103 3.07 4.22 -16.96
C MET A 103 4.18 3.94 -18.01
N PRO A 104 4.59 2.68 -18.27
CA PRO A 104 5.51 2.42 -19.39
C PRO A 104 4.94 2.83 -20.75
N GLU A 105 3.64 2.63 -21.00
CA GLU A 105 2.97 3.12 -22.22
C GLU A 105 3.00 4.66 -22.30
N PHE A 106 2.82 5.34 -21.16
CA PHE A 106 2.97 6.81 -21.09
C PHE A 106 4.38 7.26 -21.49
N LEU A 107 5.43 6.59 -20.99
CA LEU A 107 6.80 6.91 -21.37
C LEU A 107 7.08 6.63 -22.84
N GLU A 108 6.50 5.58 -23.42
CA GLU A 108 6.63 5.30 -24.85
C GLU A 108 6.04 6.43 -25.69
N LYS A 109 4.80 6.85 -25.39
CA LYS A 109 4.14 7.95 -26.10
C LYS A 109 4.88 9.27 -25.96
N ARG A 110 5.51 9.52 -24.81
CA ARG A 110 6.19 10.79 -24.52
C ARG A 110 7.63 10.83 -25.04
N PHE A 111 8.32 9.70 -25.06
CA PHE A 111 9.76 9.61 -25.32
C PHE A 111 10.09 8.59 -26.41
N SER A 112 10.12 7.29 -26.08
CA SER A 112 10.48 6.22 -27.02
C SER A 112 10.18 4.83 -26.45
N SER A 113 10.14 3.82 -27.32
CA SER A 113 10.00 2.41 -26.91
C SER A 113 11.15 1.93 -26.01
N SER A 114 12.35 2.50 -26.15
CA SER A 114 13.49 2.21 -25.26
C SER A 114 13.21 2.64 -23.81
N ALA A 115 12.59 3.81 -23.62
CA ALA A 115 12.21 4.29 -22.29
C ALA A 115 11.17 3.38 -21.62
N ARG A 116 10.19 2.89 -22.40
CA ARG A 116 9.22 1.88 -21.93
C ARG A 116 9.90 0.59 -21.50
N MET A 117 10.81 0.07 -22.32
CA MET A 117 11.49 -1.20 -22.02
C MET A 117 12.35 -1.07 -20.76
N TYR A 118 13.10 0.03 -20.64
CA TYR A 118 13.92 0.33 -19.47
C TYR A 118 13.08 0.35 -18.18
N LEU A 119 12.00 1.13 -18.15
CA LEU A 119 11.14 1.21 -16.96
C LEU A 119 10.51 -0.16 -16.66
N SER A 120 10.00 -0.86 -17.68
CA SER A 120 9.33 -2.15 -17.47
C SER A 120 10.26 -3.20 -16.86
N ILE A 121 11.49 -3.34 -17.36
CA ILE A 121 12.46 -4.31 -16.84
C ILE A 121 12.82 -3.99 -15.39
N ILE A 122 13.20 -2.73 -15.13
CA ILE A 122 13.64 -2.33 -13.80
C ILE A 122 12.49 -2.45 -12.79
N SER A 123 11.28 -2.02 -13.15
CA SER A 123 10.13 -2.13 -12.28
C SER A 123 9.81 -3.59 -11.99
N ILE A 124 9.65 -4.46 -13.00
CA ILE A 124 9.31 -5.88 -12.77
C ILE A 124 10.36 -6.56 -11.89
N PHE A 125 11.64 -6.36 -12.20
CA PHE A 125 12.73 -6.94 -11.41
C PHE A 125 12.71 -6.43 -9.97
N ALA A 126 12.61 -5.11 -9.76
CA ALA A 126 12.53 -4.52 -8.43
C ALA A 126 11.32 -5.07 -7.66
N TYR A 127 10.14 -5.15 -8.28
CA TYR A 127 8.92 -5.66 -7.65
C TYR A 127 9.07 -7.09 -7.14
N ILE A 128 9.66 -7.98 -7.94
CA ILE A 128 9.90 -9.38 -7.56
C ILE A 128 10.83 -9.45 -6.35
N ILE A 129 11.95 -8.75 -6.41
CA ILE A 129 13.02 -8.85 -5.39
C ILE A 129 12.64 -8.12 -4.09
N THR A 130 12.04 -6.93 -4.17
CA THR A 130 11.86 -6.08 -2.98
C THR A 130 10.46 -6.17 -2.37
N LYS A 131 9.39 -6.25 -3.17
CA LYS A 131 8.02 -6.23 -2.64
C LYS A 131 7.44 -7.64 -2.51
N ILE A 132 7.41 -8.40 -3.60
CA ILE A 132 6.79 -9.73 -3.63
C ILE A 132 7.51 -10.67 -2.67
N SER A 133 8.86 -10.70 -2.71
CA SER A 133 9.66 -11.56 -1.81
C SER A 133 9.44 -11.24 -0.34
N VAL A 134 9.43 -9.95 0.04
CA VAL A 134 9.20 -9.52 1.44
C VAL A 134 7.78 -9.85 1.89
N THR A 135 6.79 -9.67 1.01
CA THR A 135 5.39 -9.99 1.32
C THR A 135 5.19 -11.49 1.55
N ILE A 136 5.78 -12.34 0.69
CA ILE A 136 5.74 -13.80 0.84
C ILE A 136 6.45 -14.22 2.12
N PHE A 137 7.63 -13.66 2.40
CA PHE A 137 8.37 -13.93 3.63
C PHE A 137 7.54 -13.57 4.88
N ALA A 138 6.99 -12.36 4.94
CA ALA A 138 6.16 -11.93 6.06
C ALA A 138 4.92 -12.81 6.23
N GLY A 139 4.25 -13.16 5.12
CA GLY A 139 3.11 -14.09 5.14
C GLY A 139 3.50 -15.47 5.67
N ALA A 140 4.61 -16.04 5.19
CA ALA A 140 5.09 -17.35 5.62
C ALA A 140 5.47 -17.38 7.11
N VAL A 141 6.10 -16.32 7.64
CA VAL A 141 6.38 -16.19 9.07
C VAL A 141 5.10 -16.21 9.90
N VAL A 142 4.01 -15.59 9.42
CA VAL A 142 2.71 -15.63 10.12
C VAL A 142 2.15 -17.06 10.17
N PHE A 143 2.24 -17.81 9.07
CA PHE A 143 1.84 -19.23 9.04
C PHE A 143 2.65 -20.08 10.02
N GLU A 144 3.96 -19.86 10.08
CA GLU A 144 4.86 -20.59 10.98
C GLU A 144 4.60 -20.26 12.45
N THR A 145 4.52 -18.97 12.78
CA THR A 145 4.40 -18.51 14.17
C THR A 145 3.01 -18.74 14.76
N LEU A 146 1.95 -18.58 13.97
CA LEU A 146 0.58 -18.66 14.48
C LEU A 146 -0.07 -20.03 14.26
N LEU A 147 0.18 -20.65 13.10
CA LEU A 147 -0.50 -21.89 12.70
C LEU A 147 0.40 -23.13 12.85
N GLY A 148 1.70 -22.95 13.13
CA GLY A 148 2.67 -24.04 13.23
C GLY A 148 2.93 -24.75 11.89
N ILE A 149 2.57 -24.12 10.76
CA ILE A 149 2.81 -24.64 9.41
C ILE A 149 4.22 -24.24 8.98
N ASP A 150 5.01 -25.16 8.43
CA ASP A 150 6.39 -24.86 8.03
C ASP A 150 6.46 -23.67 7.06
N PHE A 151 7.52 -22.87 7.19
CA PHE A 151 7.71 -21.64 6.41
C PHE A 151 7.51 -21.84 4.91
N TRP A 152 8.06 -22.91 4.32
CA TRP A 152 8.02 -23.13 2.86
C TRP A 152 6.62 -23.48 2.38
N THR A 153 5.91 -24.33 3.12
CA THR A 153 4.52 -24.67 2.83
C THR A 153 3.62 -23.45 3.02
N GLY A 154 3.82 -22.67 4.09
CA GLY A 154 3.14 -21.40 4.31
C GLY A 154 3.35 -20.43 3.14
N ALA A 155 4.59 -20.26 2.68
CA ALA A 155 4.94 -19.43 1.54
C ALA A 155 4.21 -19.88 0.25
N VAL A 156 4.22 -21.18 -0.04
CA VAL A 156 3.54 -21.75 -1.21
C VAL A 156 2.03 -21.53 -1.14
N ILE A 157 1.41 -21.73 0.03
CA ILE A 157 -0.02 -21.46 0.25
C ILE A 157 -0.33 -19.99 -0.03
N VAL A 158 0.45 -19.06 0.51
CA VAL A 158 0.27 -17.61 0.29
C VAL A 158 0.32 -17.27 -1.19
N VAL A 159 1.33 -17.79 -1.92
CA VAL A 159 1.49 -17.55 -3.36
C VAL A 159 0.33 -18.13 -4.16
N ILE A 160 -0.07 -19.38 -3.90
CA ILE A 160 -1.14 -20.04 -4.64
C ILE A 160 -2.47 -19.34 -4.40
N VAL A 161 -2.85 -19.10 -3.15
CA VAL A 161 -4.13 -18.47 -2.81
C VAL A 161 -4.18 -17.05 -3.39
N THR A 162 -3.12 -16.25 -3.20
CA THR A 162 -3.03 -14.89 -3.71
C THR A 162 -3.05 -14.85 -5.24
N GLY A 163 -2.28 -15.73 -5.88
CA GLY A 163 -2.23 -15.86 -7.33
C GLY A 163 -3.58 -16.23 -7.91
N LEU A 164 -4.27 -17.21 -7.33
CA LEU A 164 -5.57 -17.67 -7.81
C LEU A 164 -6.61 -16.55 -7.84
N TYR A 165 -6.86 -15.87 -6.70
CA TYR A 165 -7.89 -14.82 -6.70
C TYR A 165 -7.46 -13.59 -7.52
N THR A 166 -6.17 -13.31 -7.64
CA THR A 166 -5.66 -12.16 -8.42
C THR A 166 -5.79 -12.42 -9.92
N ILE A 167 -5.36 -13.58 -10.41
CA ILE A 167 -5.47 -13.98 -11.83
C ILE A 167 -6.96 -14.10 -12.20
N LEU A 168 -7.75 -14.72 -11.34
CA LEU A 168 -9.18 -14.88 -11.58
C LEU A 168 -9.95 -13.56 -11.45
N GLY A 169 -9.50 -12.59 -10.67
CA GLY A 169 -10.26 -11.38 -10.38
C GLY A 169 -9.87 -10.12 -11.16
N GLY A 170 -8.61 -9.99 -11.58
CA GLY A 170 -8.10 -8.75 -12.19
C GLY A 170 -8.09 -7.56 -11.23
N LEU A 171 -7.86 -6.34 -11.75
CA LEU A 171 -7.74 -5.13 -10.94
C LEU A 171 -8.99 -4.85 -10.08
N LYS A 172 -10.18 -5.16 -10.59
CA LYS A 172 -11.43 -4.99 -9.84
C LYS A 172 -11.42 -5.77 -8.53
N ALA A 173 -11.06 -7.05 -8.58
CA ALA A 173 -10.97 -7.88 -7.39
C ALA A 173 -9.93 -7.35 -6.41
N VAL A 174 -8.74 -7.00 -6.90
CA VAL A 174 -7.65 -6.44 -6.09
C VAL A 174 -8.12 -5.19 -5.35
N ILE A 175 -8.77 -4.24 -6.05
CA ILE A 175 -9.23 -3.00 -5.43
C ILE A 175 -10.32 -3.25 -4.36
N TYR A 176 -11.21 -4.22 -4.55
CA TYR A 176 -12.20 -4.58 -3.53
C TYR A 176 -11.57 -5.29 -2.32
N THR A 177 -10.63 -6.22 -2.54
CA THR A 177 -9.92 -6.88 -1.44
C THR A 177 -9.08 -5.88 -0.65
N ASP A 178 -8.43 -4.95 -1.33
CA ASP A 178 -7.66 -3.87 -0.71
C ASP A 178 -8.56 -2.98 0.18
N THR A 179 -9.80 -2.74 -0.24
CA THR A 179 -10.75 -1.93 0.54
C THR A 179 -11.11 -2.61 1.87
N ILE A 180 -11.28 -3.93 1.86
CA ILE A 180 -11.49 -4.71 3.09
C ILE A 180 -10.23 -4.68 3.96
N GLN A 181 -9.06 -4.87 3.34
CA GLN A 181 -7.78 -4.82 4.03
C GLN A 181 -7.51 -3.46 4.68
N MET A 182 -7.88 -2.35 4.04
CA MET A 182 -7.76 -1.01 4.64
C MET A 182 -8.45 -0.94 6.01
N PHE A 183 -9.69 -1.43 6.13
CA PHE A 183 -10.41 -1.43 7.41
C PHE A 183 -9.74 -2.31 8.46
N LEU A 184 -9.23 -3.47 8.05
CA LEU A 184 -8.52 -4.39 8.95
C LEU A 184 -7.19 -3.80 9.44
N LEU A 185 -6.41 -3.18 8.55
CA LEU A 185 -5.12 -2.59 8.89
C LEU A 185 -5.29 -1.35 9.78
N LEU A 186 -6.23 -0.45 9.44
CA LEU A 186 -6.53 0.73 10.26
C LEU A 186 -7.12 0.32 11.61
N GLY A 187 -8.14 -0.53 11.61
CA GLY A 187 -8.79 -1.00 12.84
C GLY A 187 -7.82 -1.76 13.73
N GLY A 188 -7.04 -2.69 13.16
CA GLY A 188 -6.03 -3.46 13.87
C GLY A 188 -4.95 -2.55 14.48
N SER A 189 -4.45 -1.57 13.72
CA SER A 189 -3.46 -0.61 14.21
C SER A 189 -4.00 0.23 15.37
N ILE A 190 -5.22 0.76 15.25
CA ILE A 190 -5.89 1.52 16.31
C ILE A 190 -6.05 0.66 17.57
N LEU A 191 -6.53 -0.58 17.44
CA LEU A 191 -6.70 -1.48 18.57
C LEU A 191 -5.38 -1.80 19.26
N VAL A 192 -4.33 -2.12 18.50
CA VAL A 192 -2.99 -2.38 19.05
C VAL A 192 -2.45 -1.15 19.78
N THR A 193 -2.63 0.05 19.23
CA THR A 193 -2.25 1.29 19.90
C THR A 193 -3.03 1.51 21.19
N ILE A 194 -4.36 1.30 21.19
CA ILE A 194 -5.20 1.45 22.39
C ILE A 194 -4.78 0.45 23.48
N PHE A 195 -4.61 -0.82 23.14
CA PHE A 195 -4.20 -1.84 24.10
C PHE A 195 -2.79 -1.56 24.64
N GLY A 196 -1.84 -1.20 23.77
CA GLY A 196 -0.49 -0.81 24.20
C GLY A 196 -0.49 0.40 25.14
N LEU A 197 -1.31 1.42 24.85
CA LEU A 197 -1.47 2.59 25.71
C LEU A 197 -2.14 2.23 27.04
N ASN A 198 -3.10 1.31 27.06
CA ASN A 198 -3.71 0.86 28.30
C ASN A 198 -2.71 0.13 29.20
N GLU A 199 -1.89 -0.76 28.63
CA GLU A 199 -0.90 -1.53 29.39
C GLU A 199 0.23 -0.67 29.98
N ILE A 200 0.66 0.39 29.29
CA ILE A 200 1.64 1.34 29.85
C ILE A 200 1.01 2.36 30.82
N GLY A 201 -0.31 2.35 30.98
CA GLY A 201 -1.02 3.28 31.86
C GLY A 201 -1.31 4.66 31.24
N GLY A 202 -1.31 4.76 29.92
CA GLY A 202 -1.76 5.92 29.15
C GLY A 202 -0.68 6.67 28.37
N TRP A 203 -1.11 7.64 27.58
CA TRP A 203 -0.23 8.45 26.72
C TRP A 203 0.88 9.17 27.49
N GLY A 204 0.56 9.76 28.65
CA GLY A 204 1.56 10.47 29.47
C GLY A 204 2.73 9.57 29.88
N ASN A 205 2.42 8.35 30.31
CA ASN A 205 3.46 7.37 30.68
C ASN A 205 4.26 6.91 29.46
N MET A 206 3.61 6.72 28.31
CA MET A 206 4.31 6.39 27.06
C MET A 206 5.31 7.48 26.68
N VAL A 207 4.91 8.75 26.72
CA VAL A 207 5.80 9.87 26.42
C VAL A 207 6.93 9.98 27.45
N ALA A 208 6.63 9.81 28.74
CA ALA A 208 7.63 9.85 29.79
C ALA A 208 8.63 8.68 29.74
N ALA A 209 8.19 7.50 29.28
CA ALA A 209 9.04 6.34 29.07
C ALA A 209 9.81 6.40 27.72
N SER A 210 9.43 7.30 26.82
CA SER A 210 10.09 7.48 25.53
C SER A 210 11.40 8.26 25.69
N GLY A 211 12.38 7.96 24.85
CA GLY A 211 13.66 8.66 24.84
C GLY A 211 13.55 10.11 24.36
N ASP A 212 14.55 10.93 24.71
CA ASP A 212 14.59 12.33 24.29
C ASP A 212 14.45 12.49 22.76
N GLY A 213 13.53 13.35 22.37
CA GLY A 213 13.23 13.63 20.96
C GLY A 213 12.49 12.52 20.22
N PHE A 214 12.06 11.41 20.86
CA PHE A 214 11.22 10.40 20.22
C PHE A 214 9.89 10.97 19.72
N MET A 215 9.36 11.99 20.39
CA MET A 215 8.13 12.67 19.97
C MET A 215 8.37 13.73 18.89
N SER A 216 9.63 13.98 18.49
CA SER A 216 9.96 14.96 17.47
C SER A 216 9.94 14.36 16.08
N VAL A 217 9.05 14.88 15.22
CA VAL A 217 8.94 14.50 13.81
C VAL A 217 9.96 15.21 12.91
N TRP A 218 10.70 16.18 13.44
CA TRP A 218 11.80 16.84 12.73
C TRP A 218 13.06 16.82 13.60
N ARG A 219 14.21 16.53 13.00
CA ARG A 219 15.52 16.63 13.66
C ARG A 219 16.31 17.80 13.15
N THR A 220 17.38 18.17 13.85
CA THR A 220 18.30 19.23 13.43
C THR A 220 18.95 18.92 12.08
N ALA A 221 19.42 19.96 11.37
CA ALA A 221 20.10 19.78 10.08
C ALA A 221 21.41 18.99 10.18
N SER A 222 22.00 18.89 11.38
CA SER A 222 23.22 18.13 11.65
C SER A 222 22.97 16.68 12.06
N HIS A 223 21.71 16.24 12.16
CA HIS A 223 21.40 14.87 12.55
C HIS A 223 21.97 13.89 11.50
N PRO A 224 22.67 12.81 11.90
CA PRO A 224 23.39 11.95 10.96
C PRO A 224 22.46 11.18 10.01
N GLU A 225 21.31 10.70 10.51
CA GLU A 225 20.38 9.88 9.71
C GLU A 225 19.18 10.66 9.13
N TYR A 226 18.53 11.53 9.92
CA TYR A 226 17.30 12.23 9.53
C TYR A 226 17.41 13.76 9.60
N PRO A 227 18.41 14.40 8.95
CA PRO A 227 18.47 15.85 8.95
C PRO A 227 17.25 16.42 8.22
N TRP A 228 16.55 17.39 8.83
CA TRP A 228 15.28 17.88 8.29
C TRP A 228 15.38 18.39 6.85
N THR A 229 16.55 18.92 6.46
CA THR A 229 16.81 19.39 5.09
C THR A 229 16.77 18.24 4.08
N ALA A 230 17.41 17.11 4.40
CA ALA A 230 17.39 15.93 3.53
C ALA A 230 15.99 15.32 3.45
N ILE A 231 15.24 15.33 4.55
CA ILE A 231 13.86 14.87 4.54
C ILE A 231 12.98 15.80 3.70
N LEU A 232 12.98 17.10 3.99
CA LEU A 232 12.07 18.05 3.34
C LEU A 232 12.34 18.16 1.83
N PHE A 233 13.60 18.10 1.40
CA PHE A 233 13.95 18.28 -0.02
C PHE A 233 14.23 16.96 -0.75
N GLY A 234 14.65 15.92 -0.04
CA GLY A 234 14.98 14.61 -0.63
C GLY A 234 13.80 13.63 -0.62
N ALA A 235 13.07 13.51 0.49
CA ALA A 235 11.96 12.55 0.57
C ALA A 235 10.85 12.81 -0.46
N PRO A 236 10.50 14.07 -0.82
CA PRO A 236 9.55 14.30 -1.91
C PRO A 236 10.00 13.77 -3.27
N ILE A 237 11.30 13.66 -3.55
CA ILE A 237 11.77 13.08 -4.82
C ILE A 237 11.37 11.60 -4.90
N LEU A 238 11.61 10.86 -3.81
CA LEU A 238 11.17 9.48 -3.66
C LEU A 238 9.65 9.38 -3.67
N GLY A 239 8.97 10.31 -3.00
CA GLY A 239 7.52 10.38 -2.94
C GLY A 239 6.86 10.62 -4.30
N VAL A 240 7.41 11.53 -5.13
CA VAL A 240 6.93 11.72 -6.51
C VAL A 240 7.16 10.45 -7.32
N TRP A 241 8.32 9.80 -7.22
CA TRP A 241 8.56 8.54 -7.91
C TRP A 241 7.53 7.48 -7.52
N TYR A 242 7.37 7.22 -6.21
CA TYR A 242 6.47 6.18 -5.71
C TYR A 242 4.99 6.50 -5.98
N TRP A 243 4.51 7.69 -5.59
CA TRP A 243 3.09 8.00 -5.68
C TRP A 243 2.66 8.43 -7.07
N CYS A 244 3.53 9.12 -7.81
CA CYS A 244 3.15 9.70 -9.09
C CYS A 244 3.56 8.85 -10.29
N THR A 245 4.59 7.98 -10.18
CA THR A 245 5.12 7.26 -11.35
C THR A 245 5.12 5.75 -11.21
N ASP A 246 4.98 5.20 -10.01
CA ASP A 246 4.93 3.75 -9.83
C ASP A 246 3.67 3.19 -10.50
N GLN A 247 3.86 2.21 -11.40
CA GLN A 247 2.76 1.57 -12.13
C GLN A 247 1.67 1.03 -11.21
N PHE A 248 2.04 0.47 -10.04
CA PHE A 248 1.07 -0.10 -9.11
C PHE A 248 0.13 0.96 -8.53
N ILE A 249 0.64 2.18 -8.29
CA ILE A 249 -0.14 3.30 -7.78
C ILE A 249 -0.91 3.98 -8.92
N VAL A 250 -0.23 4.31 -10.01
CA VAL A 250 -0.81 5.03 -11.16
C VAL A 250 -1.97 4.25 -11.79
N GLN A 251 -1.89 2.92 -11.85
CA GLN A 251 -2.95 2.09 -12.41
C GLN A 251 -4.30 2.27 -11.69
N ARG A 252 -4.30 2.53 -10.39
CA ARG A 252 -5.53 2.70 -9.59
C ARG A 252 -6.25 4.00 -9.93
N VAL A 253 -5.52 5.10 -10.11
CA VAL A 253 -6.12 6.37 -10.53
C VAL A 253 -6.53 6.37 -12.01
N LEU A 254 -5.87 5.55 -12.85
CA LEU A 254 -6.28 5.31 -14.23
C LEU A 254 -7.60 4.53 -14.33
N ALA A 255 -7.92 3.71 -13.31
CA ALA A 255 -9.18 3.00 -13.19
C ALA A 255 -10.35 3.86 -12.67
N ALA A 256 -10.11 5.12 -12.33
CA ALA A 256 -11.20 6.07 -12.08
C ALA A 256 -11.95 6.37 -13.39
N GLU A 257 -13.22 6.75 -13.30
CA GLU A 257 -14.03 7.17 -14.45
C GLU A 257 -13.51 8.48 -15.06
N ASN A 258 -13.43 9.53 -14.25
CA ASN A 258 -13.01 10.87 -14.66
C ASN A 258 -11.96 11.46 -13.69
N GLU A 259 -11.43 12.64 -13.99
CA GLU A 259 -10.42 13.31 -13.15
C GLU A 259 -10.96 13.64 -11.75
N SER A 260 -12.25 13.97 -11.64
CA SER A 260 -12.89 14.30 -10.35
C SER A 260 -12.88 13.10 -9.39
N VAL A 261 -13.25 11.92 -9.88
CA VAL A 261 -13.21 10.67 -9.11
C VAL A 261 -11.79 10.34 -8.66
N ALA A 262 -10.82 10.47 -9.57
CA ALA A 262 -9.41 10.25 -9.24
C ALA A 262 -8.90 11.24 -8.16
N ARG A 263 -9.22 12.53 -8.27
CA ARG A 263 -8.86 13.53 -7.25
C ARG A 263 -9.48 13.23 -5.89
N LYS A 264 -10.77 12.89 -5.85
CA LYS A 264 -11.43 12.48 -4.59
C LYS A 264 -10.75 11.25 -3.97
N ALA A 265 -10.35 10.29 -4.80
CA ALA A 265 -9.63 9.11 -4.35
C ALA A 265 -8.26 9.47 -3.75
N THR A 266 -7.51 10.38 -4.38
CA THR A 266 -6.20 10.78 -3.84
C THR A 266 -6.30 11.66 -2.59
N ILE A 267 -7.34 12.50 -2.47
CA ILE A 267 -7.64 13.22 -1.22
C ILE A 267 -7.90 12.22 -0.10
N PHE A 268 -8.78 11.24 -0.35
CA PHE A 268 -9.15 10.25 0.65
C PHE A 268 -7.94 9.42 1.07
N ALA A 269 -7.15 8.93 0.11
CA ALA A 269 -5.91 8.21 0.40
C ALA A 269 -4.91 9.07 1.20
N GLY A 270 -4.78 10.36 0.84
CA GLY A 270 -3.90 11.29 1.54
C GLY A 270 -4.39 11.64 2.95
N PHE A 271 -5.70 11.62 3.20
CA PHE A 271 -6.27 11.79 4.54
C PHE A 271 -6.02 10.58 5.45
N LEU A 272 -5.95 9.37 4.88
CA LEU A 272 -5.68 8.14 5.64
C LEU A 272 -4.21 7.96 6.01
N LYS A 273 -3.31 8.75 5.40
CA LYS A 273 -1.88 8.77 5.67
C LYS A 273 -1.55 9.55 6.93
#